data_AF-S4RDB4-F1
#
_entry.id   AF-S4RDB4-F1
#
_cell.length_a   1.000
_cell.length_b   1.000
_cell.length_c   1.000
_cell.angle_alpha   90.00
_cell.angle_beta   90.00
_cell.angle_gamma   90.00
#
_symmetry.space_group_name_H-M   'P 1'
#
loop_
_entity.id
_entity.type
_entity.pdbx_description
1 polymer ?
#
loop_
_entity_poly.entity_id
_entity_poly.type
_entity_poly.pdbx_seq_one_letter_code
_entity_poly.pdbx_strand_id
1 'polypeptide(L)'
;YNGLLFYGEGCPEGGMEEGDAQIQMGRMIAFLQELSCFVNRCYEVVMNVVHQMASLYSYSKVFLNRIAILKCTTVYEHLGDLLMVLVTLDEIIENQSTLKDHWTMYKRLLKSVHHNSSRFEVHVDKLRPLEKLLMKLEAQLLDGLILQNCIEQPFDNGTVLVSKNSAFAEEFTQNIRNMFAALESKLVFVRINRVVNSLRVVVLSCVAVLNFQIFRTVDKKFFRSLLDVYKKMPAVTLVANVVWFADKFLLLRVQPADKQLVEKKTLQAVPVQRDAHLQQKAQTLPKDVQSYYLIVSAWMTKMESVMSKGQVSSDLTNRCSLFIQGILYAFNLSNIVRTTMNLHATLQKPMTKTTVKALCRLVELLKAIEFTFHRRTMMVAECVSHITQHLQYQALTAIASAKKRVVSDKKYSERRLDVLSALVLAENALNGPGTKERRLITALALSIGTQMKIFREDELLSLQLVMKKLDLISDLRERLHSLCDCSFLYWHRSVIPIYLDDVFD
;
A
#
# COMPACT_ATOMS: atom_id res chain seq x y z
N TYR A 1 -4.83 9.55 -9.64
CA TYR A 1 -3.93 10.49 -8.93
C TYR A 1 -3.38 11.59 -9.83
N ASN A 2 -2.89 11.29 -11.04
CA ASN A 2 -2.18 12.25 -11.90
C ASN A 2 -2.85 13.63 -12.06
N GLY A 3 -4.17 13.68 -12.27
CA GLY A 3 -4.89 14.96 -12.38
C GLY A 3 -4.70 15.90 -11.17
N LEU A 4 -4.63 15.34 -9.94
CA LEU A 4 -4.36 16.11 -8.73
C LEU A 4 -2.88 16.44 -8.57
N LEU A 5 -2.00 15.45 -8.83
CA LEU A 5 -0.56 15.60 -8.67
C LEU A 5 -0.01 16.70 -9.58
N PHE A 6 -0.35 16.67 -10.87
CA PHE A 6 0.17 17.61 -11.87
C PHE A 6 -0.67 18.89 -12.00
N TYR A 7 -1.63 19.12 -11.11
CA TYR A 7 -2.42 20.35 -11.16
C TYR A 7 -1.51 21.57 -10.96
N GLY A 8 -1.57 22.54 -11.87
CA GLY A 8 -0.72 23.73 -11.85
C GLY A 8 0.71 23.53 -12.39
N GLU A 9 1.10 22.30 -12.76
CA GLU A 9 2.37 22.08 -13.47
C GLU A 9 2.28 22.64 -14.90
N GLY A 10 3.36 23.29 -15.35
CA GLY A 10 3.42 23.94 -16.66
C GLY A 10 2.91 25.38 -16.71
N CYS A 11 2.50 25.97 -15.57
CA CYS A 11 2.23 27.40 -15.49
C CYS A 11 3.53 28.20 -15.72
N PRO A 12 3.49 29.31 -16.49
CA PRO A 12 4.66 30.12 -16.78
C PRO A 12 5.27 30.73 -15.50
N GLU A 13 6.61 30.84 -15.47
CA GLU A 13 7.36 31.36 -14.31
C GLU A 13 7.00 32.83 -13.97
N GLY A 14 6.47 33.58 -14.94
CA GLY A 14 5.98 34.95 -14.76
C GLY A 14 4.60 35.08 -14.09
N GLY A 15 3.97 33.95 -13.73
CA GLY A 15 2.60 33.92 -13.20
C GLY A 15 1.55 33.75 -14.30
N MET A 16 0.34 33.32 -13.91
CA MET A 16 -0.79 33.17 -14.83
C MET A 16 -1.43 34.53 -15.13
N GLU A 17 -2.02 34.68 -16.32
CA GLU A 17 -2.82 35.87 -16.63
C GLU A 17 -4.08 35.91 -15.76
N GLU A 18 -4.67 37.11 -15.61
CA GLU A 18 -5.88 37.29 -14.80
C GLU A 18 -7.03 36.45 -15.38
N GLY A 19 -7.59 35.55 -14.55
CA GLY A 19 -8.70 34.68 -14.94
C GLY A 19 -8.29 33.25 -15.34
N ASP A 20 -7.03 33.01 -15.69
CA ASP A 20 -6.57 31.68 -16.13
C ASP A 20 -6.69 30.62 -15.03
N ALA A 21 -6.38 30.99 -13.79
CA ALA A 21 -6.52 30.10 -12.62
C ALA A 21 -7.98 29.64 -12.45
N GLN A 22 -8.94 30.54 -12.68
CA GLN A 22 -10.36 30.25 -12.61
C GLN A 22 -10.83 29.39 -13.80
N ILE A 23 -10.31 29.62 -15.01
CA ILE A 23 -10.60 28.77 -16.18
C ILE A 23 -10.07 27.35 -15.95
N GLN A 24 -8.82 27.23 -15.46
CA GLN A 24 -8.20 25.95 -15.14
C GLN A 24 -9.01 25.21 -14.07
N MET A 25 -9.43 25.90 -13.01
CA MET A 25 -10.29 25.30 -11.98
C MET A 25 -11.67 24.92 -12.55
N GLY A 26 -12.26 25.75 -13.40
CA GLY A 26 -13.53 25.45 -14.09
C GLY A 26 -13.49 24.13 -14.87
N ARG A 27 -12.38 23.86 -15.58
CA ARG A 27 -12.14 22.59 -16.28
C ARG A 27 -11.92 21.42 -15.31
N MET A 28 -11.34 21.69 -14.14
CA MET A 28 -11.06 20.71 -13.09
C MET A 28 -12.34 20.23 -12.37
N ILE A 29 -13.44 21.00 -12.40
CA ILE A 29 -14.69 20.65 -11.69
C ILE A 29 -15.24 19.29 -12.10
N ALA A 30 -15.24 18.95 -13.40
CA ALA A 30 -15.73 17.66 -13.88
C ALA A 30 -14.92 16.49 -13.29
N PHE A 31 -13.59 16.63 -13.27
CA PHE A 31 -12.70 15.66 -12.64
C PHE A 31 -12.95 15.53 -11.13
N LEU A 32 -13.14 16.65 -10.40
CA LEU A 32 -13.46 16.63 -8.97
C LEU A 32 -14.81 15.96 -8.70
N GLN A 33 -15.80 16.13 -9.58
CA GLN A 33 -17.09 15.44 -9.47
C GLN A 33 -16.94 13.92 -9.65
N GLU A 34 -16.20 13.46 -10.66
CA GLU A 34 -15.89 12.04 -10.83
C GLU A 34 -15.14 11.46 -9.63
N LEU A 35 -14.18 12.22 -9.09
CA LEU A 35 -13.44 11.85 -7.88
C LEU A 35 -14.36 11.74 -6.67
N SER A 36 -15.32 12.65 -6.50
CA SER A 36 -16.35 12.57 -5.45
C SER A 36 -17.19 11.31 -5.60
N CYS A 37 -17.60 10.94 -6.81
CA CYS A 37 -18.32 9.69 -7.07
C CYS A 37 -17.48 8.46 -6.69
N PHE A 38 -16.20 8.43 -7.07
CA PHE A 38 -15.27 7.36 -6.69
C PHE A 38 -15.15 7.24 -5.16
N VAL A 39 -14.93 8.37 -4.47
CA VAL A 39 -14.84 8.39 -2.99
C VAL A 39 -16.11 7.88 -2.34
N ASN A 40 -17.30 8.30 -2.81
CA ASN A 40 -18.57 7.78 -2.30
C ASN A 40 -18.68 6.26 -2.50
N ARG A 41 -18.23 5.75 -3.64
CA ARG A 41 -18.21 4.31 -3.88
C ARG A 41 -17.27 3.58 -2.92
N CYS A 42 -16.11 4.15 -2.60
CA CYS A 42 -15.23 3.59 -1.57
C CYS A 42 -15.93 3.52 -0.20
N TYR A 43 -16.66 4.58 0.19
CA TYR A 43 -17.40 4.62 1.45
C TYR A 43 -18.45 3.50 1.53
N GLU A 44 -19.23 3.32 0.48
CA GLU A 44 -20.21 2.23 0.36
C GLU A 44 -19.56 0.85 0.48
N VAL A 45 -18.41 0.63 -0.17
CA VAL A 45 -17.70 -0.65 -0.10
C VAL A 45 -17.21 -0.92 1.32
N VAL A 46 -16.61 0.07 1.99
CA VAL A 46 -16.17 -0.06 3.39
C VAL A 46 -17.35 -0.38 4.29
N MET A 47 -18.46 0.35 4.16
CA MET A 47 -19.68 0.11 4.94
C MET A 47 -20.20 -1.31 4.74
N ASN A 48 -20.38 -1.74 3.50
CA ASN A 48 -20.91 -3.06 3.16
C ASN A 48 -20.01 -4.19 3.67
N VAL A 49 -18.68 -4.06 3.54
CA VAL A 49 -17.73 -5.06 4.05
C VAL A 49 -17.81 -5.15 5.57
N VAL A 50 -17.86 -4.01 6.27
CA VAL A 50 -18.00 -3.99 7.73
C VAL A 50 -19.33 -4.60 8.18
N HIS A 51 -20.44 -4.29 7.50
CA HIS A 51 -21.75 -4.90 7.78
C HIS A 51 -21.75 -6.40 7.56
N GLN A 52 -21.23 -6.86 6.42
CA GLN A 52 -21.13 -8.30 6.13
C GLN A 52 -20.30 -9.01 7.19
N MET A 53 -19.12 -8.47 7.52
CA MET A 53 -18.27 -9.03 8.57
C MET A 53 -19.01 -9.05 9.92
N ALA A 54 -19.61 -7.95 10.35
CA ALA A 54 -20.37 -7.89 11.59
C ALA A 54 -21.52 -8.91 11.61
N SER A 55 -22.28 -9.05 10.52
CA SER A 55 -23.34 -10.04 10.39
C SER A 55 -22.81 -11.47 10.53
N LEU A 56 -21.64 -11.79 9.96
CA LEU A 56 -21.01 -13.11 10.11
C LEU A 56 -20.73 -13.45 11.59
N TYR A 57 -20.44 -12.45 12.42
CA TYR A 57 -20.19 -12.62 13.86
C TYR A 57 -21.44 -12.35 14.74
N SER A 58 -22.60 -12.05 14.16
CA SER A 58 -23.86 -11.82 14.90
C SER A 58 -24.70 -13.09 15.07
N TYR A 59 -24.51 -14.12 14.24
CA TYR A 59 -25.27 -15.37 14.31
C TYR A 59 -24.65 -16.37 15.30
N SER A 60 -25.48 -16.95 16.20
CA SER A 60 -25.29 -18.11 17.10
C SER A 60 -23.85 -18.56 17.43
N LYS A 61 -23.57 -18.84 18.72
CA LYS A 61 -22.31 -19.46 19.20
C LYS A 61 -21.82 -20.68 18.38
N VAL A 62 -22.73 -21.40 17.71
CA VAL A 62 -22.43 -22.55 16.84
C VAL A 62 -21.89 -22.14 15.46
N PHE A 63 -22.36 -21.03 14.89
CA PHE A 63 -21.86 -20.47 13.62
C PHE A 63 -20.62 -19.61 13.86
N LEU A 64 -20.57 -18.88 14.99
CA LEU A 64 -19.38 -18.23 15.52
C LEU A 64 -18.20 -19.19 15.69
N ASN A 65 -18.39 -20.41 16.20
CA ASN A 65 -17.33 -21.42 16.25
C ASN A 65 -16.88 -21.94 14.86
N ARG A 66 -17.64 -21.69 13.78
CA ARG A 66 -17.25 -22.02 12.40
C ARG A 66 -16.55 -20.83 11.72
N ILE A 67 -16.97 -19.60 12.06
CA ILE A 67 -16.54 -18.35 11.42
C ILE A 67 -15.46 -17.59 12.20
N ALA A 68 -15.39 -17.68 13.52
CA ALA A 68 -14.28 -17.15 14.34
C ALA A 68 -12.91 -17.76 13.99
N ILE A 69 -12.90 -18.77 13.12
CA ILE A 69 -11.70 -19.43 12.63
C ILE A 69 -11.38 -19.02 11.18
N LEU A 70 -12.27 -18.27 10.51
CA LEU A 70 -11.95 -17.56 9.29
C LEU A 70 -11.01 -16.42 9.65
N LYS A 71 -9.71 -16.70 9.65
CA LYS A 71 -8.70 -15.64 9.60
C LYS A 71 -8.77 -14.99 8.23
N CYS A 72 -9.80 -14.17 8.02
CA CYS A 72 -10.06 -13.36 6.83
C CYS A 72 -9.04 -12.21 6.72
N THR A 73 -7.77 -12.45 7.06
CA THR A 73 -6.71 -11.46 7.03
C THR A 73 -6.62 -10.80 5.65
N THR A 74 -6.86 -11.56 4.58
CA THR A 74 -6.97 -11.05 3.20
C THR A 74 -8.06 -9.99 3.02
N VAL A 75 -9.22 -10.13 3.68
CA VAL A 75 -10.30 -9.14 3.63
C VAL A 75 -9.85 -7.85 4.32
N TYR A 76 -9.20 -7.95 5.48
CA TYR A 76 -8.65 -6.79 6.19
C TYR A 76 -7.50 -6.11 5.42
N GLU A 77 -6.65 -6.90 4.74
CA GLU A 77 -5.59 -6.37 3.88
C GLU A 77 -6.18 -5.55 2.73
N HIS A 78 -7.17 -6.09 2.00
CA HIS A 78 -7.83 -5.35 0.91
C HIS A 78 -8.65 -4.16 1.41
N LEU A 79 -9.30 -4.28 2.57
CA LEU A 79 -9.97 -3.15 3.21
C LEU A 79 -8.97 -2.04 3.55
N GLY A 80 -7.82 -2.40 4.10
CA GLY A 80 -6.75 -1.44 4.39
C GLY A 80 -6.12 -0.84 3.14
N ASP A 81 -5.98 -1.61 2.06
CA ASP A 81 -5.50 -1.10 0.76
C ASP A 81 -6.47 -0.03 0.21
N LEU A 82 -7.79 -0.24 0.34
CA LEU A 82 -8.80 0.75 -0.02
C LEU A 82 -8.73 2.00 0.87
N LEU A 83 -8.57 1.84 2.19
CA LEU A 83 -8.42 2.98 3.09
C LEU A 83 -7.12 3.76 2.82
N MET A 84 -6.03 3.06 2.46
CA MET A 84 -4.77 3.68 2.05
C MET A 84 -4.94 4.54 0.78
N VAL A 85 -5.79 4.13 -0.16
CA VAL A 85 -6.16 4.98 -1.33
C VAL A 85 -6.78 6.30 -0.86
N LEU A 86 -7.71 6.25 0.11
CA LEU A 86 -8.34 7.45 0.65
C LEU A 86 -7.34 8.35 1.40
N VAL A 87 -6.43 7.77 2.19
CA VAL A 87 -5.33 8.50 2.82
C VAL A 87 -4.42 9.14 1.78
N THR A 88 -4.12 8.42 0.70
CA THR A 88 -3.28 8.94 -0.38
C THR A 88 -3.94 10.15 -1.04
N LEU A 89 -5.26 10.14 -1.23
CA LEU A 89 -5.99 11.32 -1.73
C LEU A 89 -5.91 12.50 -0.76
N ASP A 90 -6.13 12.27 0.54
CA ASP A 90 -5.99 13.31 1.57
C ASP A 90 -4.58 13.93 1.52
N GLU A 91 -3.52 13.12 1.51
CA GLU A 91 -2.14 13.61 1.51
C GLU A 91 -1.74 14.30 0.19
N ILE A 92 -2.30 13.89 -0.96
CA ILE A 92 -2.09 14.61 -2.23
C ILE A 92 -2.72 16.00 -2.16
N ILE A 93 -4.00 16.08 -1.72
CA ILE A 93 -4.75 17.33 -1.65
C ILE A 93 -4.13 18.27 -0.62
N GLU A 94 -3.65 17.73 0.50
CA GLU A 94 -3.02 18.53 1.54
C GLU A 94 -1.74 19.22 1.02
N ASN A 95 -0.94 18.50 0.23
CA ASN A 95 0.30 19.01 -0.37
C ASN A 95 0.09 19.93 -1.58
N GLN A 96 -1.13 20.05 -2.10
CA GLN A 96 -1.41 20.81 -3.33
C GLN A 96 -1.94 22.21 -3.01
N SER A 97 -1.03 23.15 -2.69
CA SER A 97 -1.38 24.54 -2.38
C SER A 97 -2.03 25.27 -3.57
N THR A 98 -1.50 25.07 -4.78
CA THR A 98 -1.99 25.72 -6.00
C THR A 98 -3.46 25.39 -6.27
N LEU A 99 -3.88 24.15 -6.03
CA LEU A 99 -5.29 23.74 -6.16
C LEU A 99 -6.18 24.48 -5.16
N LYS A 100 -5.76 24.58 -3.89
CA LYS A 100 -6.50 25.29 -2.84
C LYS A 100 -6.63 26.79 -3.13
N ASP A 101 -5.57 27.39 -3.67
CA ASP A 101 -5.57 28.79 -4.08
C ASP A 101 -6.52 29.05 -5.25
N HIS A 102 -6.38 28.27 -6.34
CA HIS A 102 -7.26 28.37 -7.50
C HIS A 102 -8.72 28.09 -7.13
N TRP A 103 -8.98 27.18 -6.18
CA TRP A 103 -10.32 26.88 -5.68
C TRP A 103 -10.93 28.09 -4.99
N THR A 104 -10.15 28.75 -4.14
CA THR A 104 -10.56 29.97 -3.44
C THR A 104 -10.86 31.10 -4.43
N MET A 105 -10.01 31.29 -5.45
CA MET A 105 -10.22 32.28 -6.51
C MET A 105 -11.50 31.98 -7.32
N TYR A 106 -11.72 30.72 -7.68
CA TYR A 106 -12.91 30.29 -8.42
C TYR A 106 -14.21 30.52 -7.63
N LYS A 107 -14.21 30.21 -6.33
CA LYS A 107 -15.35 30.53 -5.44
C LYS A 107 -15.62 32.04 -5.34
N ARG A 108 -14.57 32.86 -5.25
CA ARG A 108 -14.72 34.33 -5.23
C ARG A 108 -15.30 34.86 -6.54
N LEU A 109 -14.85 34.32 -7.68
CA LEU A 109 -15.40 34.64 -8.99
C LEU A 109 -16.90 34.35 -9.04
N LEU A 110 -17.31 33.15 -8.64
CA LEU A 110 -18.74 32.77 -8.67
C LEU A 110 -19.60 33.65 -7.76
N LYS A 111 -19.10 34.03 -6.58
CA LYS A 111 -19.79 35.02 -5.74
C LYS A 111 -19.97 36.35 -6.46
N SER A 112 -18.95 36.84 -7.17
CA SER A 112 -19.06 38.09 -7.95
C SER A 112 -20.08 37.97 -9.08
N VAL A 113 -20.10 36.84 -9.80
CA VAL A 113 -21.09 36.54 -10.85
C VAL A 113 -22.50 36.47 -10.27
N HIS A 114 -22.68 35.88 -9.08
CA HIS A 114 -23.97 35.82 -8.40
C HIS A 114 -24.56 37.23 -8.14
N HIS A 115 -23.73 38.14 -7.64
CA HIS A 115 -24.15 39.52 -7.34
C HIS A 115 -24.42 40.34 -8.61
N ASN A 116 -23.73 40.03 -9.72
CA ASN A 116 -23.81 40.76 -10.99
C ASN A 116 -24.40 39.90 -12.13
N SER A 117 -25.37 39.04 -11.82
CA SER A 117 -25.89 38.01 -12.74
C SER A 117 -26.40 38.56 -14.08
N SER A 118 -26.98 39.76 -14.08
CA SER A 118 -27.45 40.46 -15.28
C SER A 118 -26.32 40.84 -16.24
N ARG A 119 -25.13 41.17 -15.73
CA ARG A 119 -23.96 41.57 -16.53
C ARG A 119 -23.32 40.39 -17.27
N PHE A 120 -23.48 39.18 -16.74
CA PHE A 120 -22.90 37.95 -17.30
C PHE A 120 -23.92 37.07 -18.04
N GLU A 121 -25.17 37.54 -18.18
CA GLU A 121 -26.25 36.79 -18.85
C GLU A 121 -26.51 35.41 -18.23
N VAL A 122 -26.26 35.25 -16.91
CA VAL A 122 -26.45 33.98 -16.20
C VAL A 122 -27.70 34.03 -15.34
N HIS A 123 -28.62 33.07 -15.55
CA HIS A 123 -29.77 32.89 -14.68
C HIS A 123 -29.35 32.38 -13.29
N VAL A 124 -29.71 33.12 -12.24
CA VAL A 124 -29.40 32.80 -10.82
C VAL A 124 -29.84 31.38 -10.43
N ASP A 125 -30.94 30.89 -11.00
CA ASP A 125 -31.47 29.54 -10.74
C ASP A 125 -30.53 28.42 -11.20
N LYS A 126 -29.67 28.67 -12.19
CA LYS A 126 -28.63 27.73 -12.63
C LYS A 126 -27.35 27.82 -11.79
N LEU A 127 -27.13 28.96 -11.11
CA LEU A 127 -25.92 29.20 -10.32
C LEU A 127 -25.99 28.54 -8.94
N ARG A 128 -27.18 28.52 -8.31
CA ARG A 128 -27.39 27.90 -6.97
C ARG A 128 -27.03 26.41 -6.92
N PRO A 129 -27.43 25.55 -7.88
CA PRO A 129 -27.01 24.15 -7.91
C PRO A 129 -25.49 23.99 -8.01
N LEU A 130 -24.82 24.84 -8.79
CA LEU A 130 -23.36 24.83 -8.92
C LEU A 130 -22.70 25.21 -7.60
N GLU A 131 -23.15 26.27 -6.92
CA GLU A 131 -22.63 26.65 -5.60
C GLU A 131 -22.78 25.52 -4.57
N LYS A 132 -23.94 24.84 -4.56
CA LYS A 132 -24.17 23.67 -3.70
C LYS A 132 -23.23 22.51 -4.04
N LEU A 133 -23.01 22.24 -5.33
CA LEU A 133 -22.06 21.23 -5.78
C LEU A 133 -20.65 21.57 -5.27
N LEU A 134 -20.21 22.82 -5.41
CA LEU A 134 -18.88 23.24 -4.97
C LEU A 134 -18.71 23.08 -3.45
N MET A 135 -19.70 23.51 -2.66
CA MET A 135 -19.64 23.30 -1.20
C MET A 135 -19.55 21.82 -0.85
N LYS A 136 -20.28 20.95 -1.55
CA LYS A 136 -20.20 19.50 -1.36
C LYS A 136 -18.82 18.95 -1.72
N LEU A 137 -18.25 19.37 -2.85
CA LEU A 137 -16.93 18.94 -3.31
C LEU A 137 -15.83 19.39 -2.35
N GLU A 138 -15.91 20.62 -1.85
CA GLU A 138 -14.97 21.15 -0.86
C GLU A 138 -15.00 20.32 0.43
N ALA A 139 -16.19 20.17 1.03
CA ALA A 139 -16.36 19.44 2.28
C ALA A 139 -15.95 17.97 2.18
N GLN A 140 -16.16 17.35 1.02
CA GLN A 140 -15.82 15.94 0.81
C GLN A 140 -14.35 15.73 0.45
N LEU A 141 -13.79 16.56 -0.44
CA LEU A 141 -12.49 16.29 -1.05
C LEU A 141 -11.40 17.23 -0.54
N LEU A 142 -11.65 18.54 -0.46
CA LEU A 142 -10.60 19.55 -0.31
C LEU A 142 -10.21 19.84 1.15
N ASP A 143 -11.09 19.50 2.09
CA ASP A 143 -10.84 19.70 3.53
C ASP A 143 -9.86 18.67 4.15
N GLY A 144 -9.35 17.71 3.37
CA GLY A 144 -8.42 16.67 3.88
C GLY A 144 -9.08 15.65 4.83
N LEU A 145 -10.40 15.51 4.69
CA LEU A 145 -11.24 14.65 5.53
C LEU A 145 -11.78 13.43 4.77
N ILE A 146 -11.21 13.07 3.61
CA ILE A 146 -11.69 11.95 2.79
C ILE A 146 -11.66 10.65 3.60
N LEU A 147 -10.56 10.34 4.27
CA LEU A 147 -10.51 9.16 5.14
C LEU A 147 -11.44 9.32 6.35
N GLN A 148 -11.47 10.50 6.99
CA GLN A 148 -12.27 10.72 8.20
C GLN A 148 -13.74 10.41 7.96
N ASN A 149 -14.28 10.98 6.89
CA ASN A 149 -15.66 10.79 6.47
C ASN A 149 -15.98 9.32 6.17
N CYS A 150 -14.99 8.52 5.78
CA CYS A 150 -15.14 7.06 5.58
C CYS A 150 -15.19 6.27 6.89
N ILE A 151 -14.33 6.60 7.86
CA ILE A 151 -14.17 5.85 9.11
C ILE A 151 -15.14 6.28 10.20
N GLU A 152 -15.80 7.44 10.03
CA GLU A 152 -16.83 7.95 10.93
C GLU A 152 -18.26 7.74 10.42
N GLN A 153 -18.43 6.99 9.33
CA GLN A 153 -19.76 6.65 8.84
C GLN A 153 -20.60 5.95 9.93
N PRO A 154 -21.94 6.10 9.92
CA PRO A 154 -22.81 5.41 10.86
C PRO A 154 -22.85 3.92 10.54
N PHE A 155 -21.93 3.15 11.12
CA PHE A 155 -21.84 1.70 10.90
C PHE A 155 -22.99 0.91 11.52
N ASP A 156 -23.68 1.45 12.52
CA ASP A 156 -24.90 0.83 13.04
C ASP A 156 -26.10 1.21 12.18
N ASN A 157 -26.91 0.23 11.81
CA ASN A 157 -28.19 0.45 11.14
C ASN A 157 -29.31 -0.37 11.79
N GLY A 158 -30.54 -0.23 11.29
CA GLY A 158 -31.71 -0.94 11.84
C GLY A 158 -31.65 -2.47 11.76
N THR A 159 -30.68 -3.04 11.01
CA THR A 159 -30.53 -4.49 10.77
C THR A 159 -29.26 -5.09 11.37
N VAL A 160 -28.17 -4.32 11.46
CA VAL A 160 -26.84 -4.76 11.88
C VAL A 160 -26.30 -3.75 12.88
N LEU A 161 -26.06 -4.22 14.10
CA LEU A 161 -25.41 -3.45 15.17
C LEU A 161 -23.93 -3.84 15.23
N VAL A 162 -23.09 -3.06 14.56
CA VAL A 162 -21.66 -3.30 14.45
C VAL A 162 -20.95 -2.92 15.75
N SER A 163 -21.18 -1.71 16.26
CA SER A 163 -20.43 -1.15 17.39
C SER A 163 -20.59 -1.97 18.68
N LYS A 164 -21.74 -2.62 18.83
CA LYS A 164 -22.08 -3.47 19.99
C LYS A 164 -21.71 -4.94 19.81
N ASN A 165 -21.17 -5.34 18.66
CA ASN A 165 -20.79 -6.72 18.41
C ASN A 165 -19.39 -7.01 19.00
N SER A 166 -19.36 -7.50 20.25
CA SER A 166 -18.12 -7.80 20.96
C SER A 166 -17.31 -8.94 20.32
N ALA A 167 -17.98 -9.94 19.75
CA ALA A 167 -17.32 -11.06 19.06
C ALA A 167 -16.57 -10.57 17.81
N PHE A 168 -17.21 -9.70 17.02
CA PHE A 168 -16.57 -9.07 15.88
C PHE A 168 -15.40 -8.17 16.32
N ALA A 169 -15.59 -7.38 17.38
CA ALA A 169 -14.54 -6.49 17.90
C ALA A 169 -13.26 -7.26 18.30
N GLU A 170 -13.43 -8.41 18.98
CA GLU A 170 -12.32 -9.27 19.39
C GLU A 170 -11.58 -9.87 18.19
N GLU A 171 -12.32 -10.42 17.22
CA GLU A 171 -11.75 -11.00 15.99
C GLU A 171 -11.05 -9.96 15.12
N PHE A 172 -11.62 -8.77 14.99
CA PHE A 172 -11.01 -7.65 14.28
C PHE A 172 -9.68 -7.27 14.96
N THR A 173 -9.68 -7.10 16.29
CA THR A 173 -8.47 -6.78 17.06
C THR A 173 -7.40 -7.86 16.91
N GLN A 174 -7.79 -9.14 16.95
CA GLN A 174 -6.85 -10.24 16.79
C GLN A 174 -6.26 -10.29 15.38
N ASN A 175 -7.03 -9.99 14.34
CA ASN A 175 -6.52 -9.89 12.97
C ASN A 175 -5.49 -8.75 12.83
N ILE A 176 -5.76 -7.57 13.42
CA ILE A 176 -4.81 -6.45 13.46
C ILE A 176 -3.49 -6.86 14.13
N ARG A 177 -3.56 -7.55 15.28
CA ARG A 177 -2.37 -8.05 15.98
C ARG A 177 -1.60 -9.08 15.15
N ASN A 178 -2.29 -9.98 14.46
CA ASN A 178 -1.65 -10.96 13.57
C ASN A 178 -0.94 -10.26 12.40
N MET A 179 -1.57 -9.26 11.78
CA MET A 179 -0.96 -8.46 10.72
C MET A 179 0.28 -7.72 11.22
N PHE A 180 0.22 -7.11 12.42
CA PHE A 180 1.37 -6.44 13.03
C PHE A 180 2.51 -7.41 13.36
N ALA A 181 2.22 -8.57 13.97
CA ALA A 181 3.22 -9.59 14.25
C ALA A 181 3.89 -10.13 12.98
N ALA A 182 3.13 -10.26 11.89
CA ALA A 182 3.68 -10.64 10.58
C ALA A 182 4.63 -9.58 10.00
N LEU A 183 4.44 -8.29 10.31
CA LEU A 183 5.35 -7.21 9.94
C LEU A 183 6.63 -7.20 10.78
N GLU A 184 6.54 -7.52 12.08
CA GLU A 184 7.69 -7.49 13.00
C GLU A 184 8.59 -8.74 12.94
N SER A 185 8.09 -9.86 12.42
CA SER A 185 8.83 -11.12 12.40
C SER A 185 10.20 -10.99 11.71
N LYS A 186 11.27 -11.46 12.36
CA LYS A 186 12.65 -11.42 11.81
C LYS A 186 12.94 -12.54 10.80
N LEU A 187 11.99 -13.44 10.54
CA LEU A 187 12.19 -14.61 9.69
C LEU A 187 12.64 -14.22 8.27
N VAL A 188 13.40 -15.09 7.61
CA VAL A 188 13.80 -14.98 6.19
C VAL A 188 12.59 -14.69 5.26
N PHE A 189 11.40 -15.14 5.68
CA PHE A 189 10.05 -14.80 5.21
C PHE A 189 9.78 -13.30 4.99
N VAL A 190 10.49 -12.43 5.70
CA VAL A 190 10.32 -10.97 5.69
C VAL A 190 11.25 -10.27 4.69
N ARG A 191 12.26 -10.94 4.12
CA ARG A 191 13.02 -10.32 3.01
C ARG A 191 12.13 -10.12 1.79
N ILE A 192 11.39 -11.15 1.35
CA ILE A 192 10.35 -11.05 0.29
C ILE A 192 9.26 -10.03 0.66
N ASN A 193 8.87 -9.97 1.94
CA ASN A 193 7.86 -9.05 2.45
C ASN A 193 8.34 -7.60 2.52
N ARG A 194 9.65 -7.35 2.65
CA ARG A 194 10.21 -5.99 2.74
C ARG A 194 9.76 -5.15 1.57
N VAL A 195 9.68 -5.73 0.36
CA VAL A 195 9.20 -5.09 -0.89
C VAL A 195 7.84 -4.40 -0.74
N VAL A 196 7.04 -4.84 0.23
CA VAL A 196 5.67 -4.46 0.45
C VAL A 196 5.48 -3.85 1.86
N ASN A 197 6.52 -3.81 2.71
CA ASN A 197 6.36 -3.50 4.14
C ASN A 197 6.07 -2.02 4.46
N SER A 198 6.60 -1.05 3.71
CA SER A 198 6.40 0.37 4.03
C SER A 198 4.93 0.78 3.85
N LEU A 199 4.31 0.42 2.73
CA LEU A 199 2.88 0.65 2.49
C LEU A 199 2.00 -0.22 3.40
N ARG A 200 2.42 -1.44 3.76
CA ARG A 200 1.66 -2.28 4.70
C ARG A 200 1.57 -1.71 6.10
N VAL A 201 2.53 -0.89 6.52
CA VAL A 201 2.39 -0.12 7.77
C VAL A 201 1.22 0.85 7.65
N VAL A 202 1.07 1.56 6.53
CA VAL A 202 -0.05 2.48 6.28
C VAL A 202 -1.38 1.73 6.28
N VAL A 203 -1.46 0.61 5.56
CA VAL A 203 -2.63 -0.30 5.52
C VAL A 203 -3.02 -0.72 6.93
N LEU A 204 -2.05 -1.22 7.72
CA LEU A 204 -2.29 -1.63 9.10
C LEU A 204 -2.78 -0.45 9.97
N SER A 205 -2.16 0.73 9.84
CA SER A 205 -2.56 1.92 10.57
C SER A 205 -3.99 2.34 10.23
N CYS A 206 -4.39 2.28 8.96
CA CYS A 206 -5.75 2.59 8.53
C CYS A 206 -6.77 1.62 9.15
N VAL A 207 -6.49 0.32 9.09
CA VAL A 207 -7.37 -0.74 9.63
C VAL A 207 -7.48 -0.64 11.16
N ALA A 208 -6.37 -0.34 11.84
CA ALA A 208 -6.35 -0.10 13.28
C ALA A 208 -7.17 1.13 13.69
N VAL A 209 -7.08 2.22 12.93
CA VAL A 209 -7.88 3.43 13.16
C VAL A 209 -9.36 3.15 12.89
N LEU A 210 -9.73 2.42 11.85
CA LEU A 210 -11.11 2.03 11.59
C LEU A 210 -11.69 1.21 12.75
N ASN A 211 -10.95 0.20 13.24
CA ASN A 211 -11.35 -0.59 14.41
C ASN A 211 -11.58 0.31 15.64
N PHE A 212 -10.66 1.24 15.91
CA PHE A 212 -10.81 2.19 17.00
C PHE A 212 -12.06 3.09 16.84
N GLN A 213 -12.34 3.59 15.64
CA GLN A 213 -13.50 4.46 15.40
C GLN A 213 -14.83 3.73 15.57
N ILE A 214 -14.92 2.47 15.13
CA ILE A 214 -16.13 1.65 15.23
C ILE A 214 -16.43 1.27 16.69
N PHE A 215 -15.45 0.70 17.40
CA PHE A 215 -15.69 0.07 18.70
C PHE A 215 -15.35 0.97 19.90
N ARG A 216 -14.61 2.06 19.67
CA ARG A 216 -14.11 2.97 20.72
C ARG A 216 -13.27 2.25 21.80
N THR A 217 -12.79 1.05 21.50
CA THR A 217 -11.88 0.28 22.35
C THR A 217 -10.44 0.55 21.99
N VAL A 218 -9.58 0.75 23.00
CA VAL A 218 -8.19 1.16 22.81
C VAL A 218 -7.24 0.15 23.45
N ASP A 219 -6.38 -0.46 22.62
CA ASP A 219 -5.17 -1.13 23.11
C ASP A 219 -4.01 -0.13 23.13
N LYS A 220 -3.81 0.52 24.28
CA LYS A 220 -2.77 1.55 24.46
C LYS A 220 -1.37 1.02 24.17
N LYS A 221 -1.10 -0.26 24.45
CA LYS A 221 0.20 -0.86 24.20
C LYS A 221 0.43 -1.03 22.70
N PHE A 222 -0.59 -1.55 21.99
CA PHE A 222 -0.53 -1.71 20.54
C PHE A 222 -0.31 -0.38 19.80
N PHE A 223 -1.11 0.66 20.10
CA PHE A 223 -0.98 1.96 19.43
C PHE A 223 0.37 2.64 19.69
N ARG A 224 0.95 2.47 20.88
CA ARG A 224 2.32 2.92 21.17
C ARG A 224 3.35 2.17 20.32
N SER A 225 3.22 0.84 20.19
CA SER A 225 4.09 0.04 19.32
C SER A 225 3.93 0.41 17.84
N LEU A 226 2.71 0.71 17.40
CA LEU A 226 2.42 1.18 16.04
C LEU A 226 3.03 2.56 15.80
N LEU A 227 2.93 3.48 16.77
CA LEU A 227 3.60 4.78 16.70
C LEU A 227 5.12 4.59 16.60
N ASP A 228 5.72 3.77 17.47
CA ASP A 228 7.16 3.49 17.50
C ASP A 228 7.74 2.97 16.17
N VAL A 229 6.90 2.54 15.21
CA VAL A 229 7.33 2.24 13.84
C VAL A 229 8.05 3.43 13.19
N TYR A 230 7.72 4.69 13.54
CA TYR A 230 8.40 5.88 13.02
C TYR A 230 9.91 5.85 13.28
N LYS A 231 10.35 5.19 14.36
CA LYS A 231 11.78 5.06 14.71
C LYS A 231 12.55 4.24 13.68
N LYS A 232 11.89 3.27 13.05
CA LYS A 232 12.45 2.40 12.00
C LYS A 232 12.16 2.97 10.61
N MET A 233 10.99 3.55 10.42
CA MET A 233 10.48 4.09 9.16
C MET A 233 9.99 5.53 9.38
N PRO A 234 10.88 6.54 9.27
CA PRO A 234 10.57 7.92 9.62
C PRO A 234 9.57 8.60 8.68
N ALA A 235 9.36 7.99 7.51
CA ALA A 235 8.49 8.44 6.43
C ALA A 235 8.15 7.24 5.54
N VAL A 236 6.94 7.24 4.99
CA VAL A 236 6.53 6.29 3.94
C VAL A 236 6.13 7.10 2.71
N THR A 237 6.81 6.87 1.57
CA THR A 237 6.38 7.47 0.30
C THR A 237 5.13 6.74 -0.19
N LEU A 238 4.02 7.47 -0.37
CA LEU A 238 2.78 6.91 -0.90
C LEU A 238 2.81 6.89 -2.44
N VAL A 239 3.05 8.06 -3.04
CA VAL A 239 3.12 8.25 -4.49
C VAL A 239 3.96 9.50 -4.76
N ALA A 240 4.79 9.49 -5.81
CA ALA A 240 5.58 10.67 -6.20
C ALA A 240 6.40 11.24 -5.01
N ASN A 241 6.24 12.53 -4.72
CA ASN A 241 6.80 13.25 -3.58
C ASN A 241 5.88 13.28 -2.34
N VAL A 242 4.71 12.66 -2.39
CA VAL A 242 3.74 12.62 -1.29
C VAL A 242 4.18 11.60 -0.25
N VAL A 243 4.42 12.09 0.97
CA VAL A 243 4.93 11.32 2.10
C VAL A 243 3.92 11.25 3.23
N TRP A 244 3.71 10.05 3.74
CA TRP A 244 2.92 9.79 4.92
C TRP A 244 3.79 9.64 6.17
N PHE A 245 3.27 10.15 7.29
CA PHE A 245 3.92 10.12 8.59
C PHE A 245 3.00 9.49 9.64
N ALA A 246 3.45 8.38 10.25
CA ALA A 246 2.68 7.65 11.25
C ALA A 246 2.28 8.53 12.45
N ASP A 247 3.18 9.41 12.89
CA ASP A 247 2.97 10.36 13.98
C ASP A 247 1.84 11.35 13.65
N LYS A 248 1.89 12.02 12.50
CA LYS A 248 0.86 12.96 12.07
C LYS A 248 -0.49 12.26 11.89
N PHE A 249 -0.47 11.08 11.29
CA PHE A 249 -1.68 10.29 11.05
C PHE A 249 -2.37 9.89 12.35
N LEU A 250 -1.65 9.27 13.28
CA LEU A 250 -2.24 8.86 14.56
C LEU A 250 -2.66 10.07 15.41
N LEU A 251 -1.91 11.18 15.32
CA LEU A 251 -2.28 12.43 15.97
C LEU A 251 -3.64 12.92 15.48
N LEU A 252 -3.82 13.04 14.17
CA LEU A 252 -5.04 13.55 13.57
C LEU A 252 -6.24 12.62 13.82
N ARG A 253 -6.03 11.30 13.73
CA ARG A 253 -7.12 10.32 13.69
C ARG A 253 -7.51 9.70 15.03
N VAL A 254 -6.61 9.73 16.02
CA VAL A 254 -6.83 9.05 17.33
C VAL A 254 -6.85 10.03 18.49
N GLN A 255 -5.98 11.06 18.49
CA GLN A 255 -5.86 11.99 19.61
C GLN A 255 -7.16 12.73 19.98
N PRO A 256 -8.05 13.13 19.03
CA PRO A 256 -9.30 13.80 19.39
C PRO A 256 -10.18 12.98 20.33
N ALA A 257 -10.13 11.64 20.24
CA ALA A 257 -10.94 10.74 21.02
C ALA A 257 -10.23 10.20 22.28
N ASP A 258 -8.89 10.10 22.29
CA ASP A 258 -8.12 9.78 23.51
C ASP A 258 -6.74 10.46 23.50
N LYS A 259 -6.63 11.55 24.29
CA LYS A 259 -5.41 12.36 24.41
C LYS A 259 -4.23 11.63 25.06
N GLN A 260 -4.46 10.54 25.80
CA GLN A 260 -3.40 9.82 26.50
C GLN A 260 -2.63 8.85 25.59
N LEU A 261 -3.16 8.55 24.41
CA LEU A 261 -2.56 7.61 23.47
C LEU A 261 -1.34 8.18 22.72
N VAL A 262 -1.36 9.48 22.46
CA VAL A 262 -0.30 10.19 21.72
C VAL A 262 0.26 11.27 22.63
N GLU A 263 1.22 10.87 23.47
CA GLU A 263 1.83 11.76 24.45
C GLU A 263 2.59 12.91 23.77
N LYS A 264 2.38 14.15 24.24
CA LYS A 264 3.02 15.35 23.69
C LYS A 264 4.55 15.26 23.67
N LYS A 265 5.16 14.60 24.66
CA LYS A 265 6.62 14.40 24.72
C LYS A 265 7.14 13.54 23.58
N THR A 266 6.43 12.45 23.24
CA THR A 266 6.79 11.58 22.11
C THR A 266 6.71 12.36 20.79
N LEU A 267 5.68 13.19 20.60
CA LEU A 267 5.53 14.02 19.41
C LEU A 267 6.62 15.08 19.25
N GLN A 268 7.09 15.66 20.37
CA GLN A 268 8.19 16.63 20.35
C GLN A 268 9.54 16.01 19.94
N ALA A 269 9.75 14.71 20.22
CA ALA A 269 10.97 14.01 19.84
C ALA A 269 11.00 13.62 18.34
N VAL A 270 9.84 13.50 17.68
CA VAL A 270 9.75 12.99 16.30
C VAL A 270 10.52 13.85 15.28
N PRO A 271 10.36 15.19 15.23
CA PRO A 271 11.11 16.02 14.28
C PRO A 271 12.62 15.89 14.45
N VAL A 272 13.11 15.92 15.70
CA VAL A 272 14.54 15.78 16.02
C VAL A 272 15.07 14.43 15.57
N GLN A 273 14.32 13.35 15.80
CA GLN A 273 14.72 12.02 15.35
C GLN A 273 14.71 11.89 13.83
N ARG A 274 13.74 12.50 13.15
CA ARG A 274 13.67 12.51 11.68
C ARG A 274 14.87 13.24 11.07
N ASP A 275 15.27 14.33 11.69
CA ASP A 275 16.46 15.09 11.33
C ASP A 275 17.76 14.30 11.55
N ALA A 276 17.90 13.67 12.70
CA ALA A 276 19.03 12.80 13.00
C ALA A 276 19.10 11.62 12.03
N HIS A 277 17.96 11.04 11.65
CA HIS A 277 17.89 9.98 10.65
C HIS A 277 18.39 10.47 9.28
N LEU A 278 17.95 11.64 8.83
CA LEU A 278 18.37 12.20 7.54
C LEU A 278 19.88 12.47 7.51
N GLN A 279 20.42 13.06 8.59
CA GLN A 279 21.86 13.31 8.72
C GLN A 279 22.66 12.00 8.73
N GLN A 280 22.24 11.01 9.51
CA GLN A 280 22.86 9.70 9.54
C GLN A 280 22.84 9.05 8.16
N LYS A 281 21.69 9.11 7.47
CA LYS A 281 21.56 8.55 6.12
C LYS A 281 22.45 9.23 5.10
N ALA A 282 22.56 10.55 5.13
CA ALA A 282 23.47 11.27 4.26
C ALA A 282 24.94 10.82 4.46
N GLN A 283 25.35 10.51 5.68
CA GLN A 283 26.69 10.02 6.00
C GLN A 283 26.93 8.56 5.60
N THR A 284 25.94 7.68 5.74
CA THR A 284 26.09 6.25 5.38
C THR A 284 25.91 5.99 3.89
N LEU A 285 25.27 6.90 3.16
CA LEU A 285 24.89 6.70 1.76
C LEU A 285 26.07 6.31 0.84
N PRO A 286 27.28 6.90 0.93
CA PRO A 286 28.40 6.47 0.10
C PRO A 286 28.81 5.00 0.35
N LYS A 287 28.74 4.54 1.60
CA LYS A 287 29.00 3.13 1.95
C LYS A 287 27.91 2.22 1.41
N ASP A 288 26.66 2.65 1.47
CA ASP A 288 25.52 1.93 0.90
C ASP A 288 25.71 1.78 -0.62
N VAL A 289 26.11 2.83 -1.34
CA VAL A 289 26.42 2.79 -2.78
C VAL A 289 27.49 1.74 -3.10
N GLN A 290 28.62 1.76 -2.40
CA GLN A 290 29.70 0.78 -2.62
C GLN A 290 29.23 -0.66 -2.37
N SER A 291 28.46 -0.88 -1.30
CA SER A 291 27.93 -2.20 -0.96
C SER A 291 26.95 -2.71 -2.03
N TYR A 292 26.00 -1.87 -2.44
CA TYR A 292 25.03 -2.25 -3.47
C TYR A 292 25.68 -2.41 -4.84
N TYR A 293 26.68 -1.59 -5.19
CA TYR A 293 27.42 -1.75 -6.45
C TYR A 293 28.03 -3.15 -6.55
N LEU A 294 28.71 -3.62 -5.50
CA LEU A 294 29.32 -4.95 -5.48
C LEU A 294 28.26 -6.06 -5.57
N ILE A 295 27.21 -5.97 -4.74
CA ILE A 295 26.18 -7.02 -4.65
C ILE A 295 25.36 -7.10 -5.94
N VAL A 296 24.97 -5.96 -6.53
CA VAL A 296 24.22 -5.91 -7.78
C VAL A 296 25.08 -6.38 -8.94
N SER A 297 26.34 -5.97 -9.02
CA SER A 297 27.27 -6.44 -10.07
C SER A 297 27.47 -7.95 -10.01
N ALA A 298 27.71 -8.51 -8.83
CA ALA A 298 27.82 -9.96 -8.65
C ALA A 298 26.52 -10.69 -9.03
N TRP A 299 25.36 -10.13 -8.66
CA TRP A 299 24.07 -10.68 -9.04
C TRP A 299 23.84 -10.65 -10.56
N MET A 300 24.17 -9.55 -11.24
CA MET A 300 24.04 -9.43 -12.69
C MET A 300 24.90 -10.48 -13.40
N THR A 301 26.15 -10.66 -13.00
CA THR A 301 27.03 -11.70 -13.55
C THR A 301 26.47 -13.10 -13.33
N LYS A 302 25.92 -13.38 -12.13
CA LYS A 302 25.26 -14.66 -11.84
C LYS A 302 24.02 -14.86 -12.70
N MET A 303 23.20 -13.83 -12.88
CA MET A 303 22.02 -13.85 -13.75
C MET A 303 22.41 -14.22 -15.17
N GLU A 304 23.44 -13.58 -15.73
CA GLU A 304 23.94 -13.88 -17.07
C GLU A 304 24.45 -15.31 -17.20
N SER A 305 25.22 -15.78 -16.22
CA SER A 305 25.76 -17.15 -16.23
C SER A 305 24.65 -18.21 -16.19
N VAL A 306 23.65 -18.04 -15.32
CA VAL A 306 22.54 -19.00 -15.18
C VAL A 306 21.63 -18.97 -16.41
N MET A 307 21.37 -17.79 -16.99
CA MET A 307 20.53 -17.66 -18.18
C MET A 307 21.23 -18.18 -19.45
N SER A 308 22.56 -18.17 -19.51
CA SER A 308 23.31 -18.69 -20.66
C SER A 308 23.31 -20.23 -20.74
N LYS A 309 22.97 -20.94 -19.66
CA LYS A 309 22.84 -22.40 -19.65
C LYS A 309 21.47 -22.78 -20.22
N GLY A 310 21.46 -23.29 -21.46
CA GLY A 310 20.25 -23.53 -22.27
C GLY A 310 19.22 -24.53 -21.71
N GLN A 311 19.50 -25.25 -20.62
CA GLN A 311 18.51 -26.12 -19.96
C GLN A 311 17.68 -25.32 -18.95
N VAL A 312 16.52 -24.84 -19.41
CA VAL A 312 15.56 -24.04 -18.63
C VAL A 312 14.91 -24.82 -17.48
N SER A 313 14.71 -26.13 -17.64
CA SER A 313 14.05 -27.01 -16.66
C SER A 313 14.92 -27.40 -15.45
N SER A 314 16.25 -27.23 -15.56
CA SER A 314 17.17 -27.54 -14.47
C SER A 314 17.29 -26.37 -13.49
N ASP A 315 17.33 -26.70 -12.19
CA ASP A 315 17.61 -25.76 -11.10
C ASP A 315 16.59 -24.60 -10.93
N LEU A 316 15.29 -24.90 -11.09
CA LEU A 316 14.18 -23.93 -10.96
C LEU A 316 14.16 -23.22 -9.59
N THR A 317 14.58 -23.89 -8.51
CA THR A 317 14.65 -23.31 -7.17
C THR A 317 15.70 -22.21 -7.07
N ASN A 318 16.88 -22.40 -7.65
CA ASN A 318 17.93 -21.38 -7.69
C ASN A 318 17.53 -20.23 -8.63
N ARG A 319 16.96 -20.53 -9.80
CA ARG A 319 16.44 -19.50 -10.72
C ARG A 319 15.37 -18.63 -10.05
N CYS A 320 14.41 -19.26 -9.37
CA CYS A 320 13.40 -18.56 -8.57
C CYS A 320 14.07 -17.67 -7.51
N SER A 321 15.03 -18.19 -6.77
CA SER A 321 15.73 -17.43 -5.74
C SER A 321 16.49 -16.24 -6.32
N LEU A 322 17.08 -16.39 -7.51
CA LEU A 322 17.82 -15.35 -8.21
C LEU A 322 16.92 -14.21 -8.69
N PHE A 323 15.72 -14.53 -9.22
CA PHE A 323 14.74 -13.52 -9.61
C PHE A 323 14.25 -12.73 -8.40
N ILE A 324 13.94 -13.44 -7.31
CA ILE A 324 13.53 -12.83 -6.05
C ILE A 324 14.63 -11.91 -5.51
N GLN A 325 15.90 -12.33 -5.55
CA GLN A 325 17.03 -11.49 -5.14
C GLN A 325 17.10 -10.18 -5.94
N GLY A 326 16.94 -10.23 -7.27
CA GLY A 326 16.91 -9.04 -8.11
C GLY A 326 15.82 -8.05 -7.71
N ILE A 327 14.59 -8.56 -7.48
CA ILE A 327 13.47 -7.75 -7.00
C ILE A 327 13.78 -7.12 -5.63
N LEU A 328 14.41 -7.88 -4.73
CA LEU A 328 14.78 -7.38 -3.40
C LEU A 328 15.81 -6.25 -3.47
N TYR A 329 16.80 -6.36 -4.34
CA TYR A 329 17.78 -5.30 -4.56
C TYR A 329 17.12 -4.06 -5.15
N ALA A 330 16.30 -4.23 -6.21
CA ALA A 330 15.57 -3.13 -6.83
C ALA A 330 14.70 -2.39 -5.81
N PHE A 331 13.96 -3.13 -4.99
CA PHE A 331 13.16 -2.54 -3.93
C PHE A 331 13.98 -1.74 -2.92
N ASN A 332 15.05 -2.33 -2.37
CA ASN A 332 15.84 -1.64 -1.34
C ASN A 332 16.46 -0.36 -1.90
N LEU A 333 17.00 -0.40 -3.13
CA LEU A 333 17.52 0.77 -3.83
C LEU A 333 16.45 1.84 -4.02
N SER A 334 15.30 1.46 -4.59
CA SER A 334 14.17 2.36 -4.83
C SER A 334 13.69 3.01 -3.54
N ASN A 335 13.59 2.24 -2.46
CA ASN A 335 13.21 2.76 -1.15
C ASN A 335 14.22 3.74 -0.57
N ILE A 336 15.52 3.44 -0.66
CA ILE A 336 16.57 4.35 -0.17
C ILE A 336 16.48 5.67 -0.92
N VAL A 337 16.44 5.62 -2.26
CA VAL A 337 16.40 6.82 -3.11
C VAL A 337 15.14 7.63 -2.83
N ARG A 338 13.94 7.02 -2.94
CA ARG A 338 12.66 7.70 -2.75
C ARG A 338 12.54 8.29 -1.34
N THR A 339 12.82 7.50 -0.30
CA THR A 339 12.68 7.97 1.09
C THR A 339 13.65 9.11 1.39
N THR A 340 14.91 9.01 0.97
CA THR A 340 15.91 10.05 1.23
C THR A 340 15.58 11.34 0.47
N MET A 341 15.29 11.26 -0.83
CA MET A 341 14.93 12.44 -1.63
C MET A 341 13.64 13.11 -1.12
N ASN A 342 12.59 12.34 -0.87
CA ASN A 342 11.33 12.88 -0.39
C ASN A 342 11.44 13.47 1.02
N LEU A 343 12.28 12.91 1.91
CA LEU A 343 12.56 13.52 3.22
C LEU A 343 13.29 14.85 3.07
N HIS A 344 14.29 14.95 2.20
CA HIS A 344 14.96 16.23 1.91
C HIS A 344 13.96 17.29 1.41
N ALA A 345 13.09 16.93 0.47
CA ALA A 345 12.05 17.82 -0.05
C ALA A 345 11.04 18.22 1.03
N THR A 346 10.49 17.25 1.77
CA THR A 346 9.44 17.49 2.77
C THR A 346 9.95 18.29 3.97
N LEU A 347 11.21 18.09 4.37
CA LEU A 347 11.84 18.84 5.46
C LEU A 347 12.50 20.13 5.00
N GLN A 348 12.43 20.44 3.70
CA GLN A 348 13.07 21.61 3.09
C GLN A 348 14.57 21.70 3.44
N LYS A 349 15.25 20.55 3.46
CA LYS A 349 16.69 20.46 3.76
C LYS A 349 17.49 20.24 2.49
N PRO A 350 18.50 21.08 2.19
CA PRO A 350 19.29 20.92 0.98
C PRO A 350 20.07 19.62 0.99
N MET A 351 20.26 19.03 -0.19
CA MET A 351 21.17 17.91 -0.41
C MET A 351 22.55 18.45 -0.76
N THR A 352 23.61 17.81 -0.24
CA THR A 352 24.97 18.11 -0.70
C THR A 352 25.21 17.51 -2.09
N LYS A 353 26.14 18.07 -2.87
CA LYS A 353 26.52 17.49 -4.18
C LYS A 353 26.92 16.01 -4.04
N THR A 354 27.66 15.65 -2.99
CA THR A 354 28.05 14.27 -2.69
C THR A 354 26.83 13.36 -2.47
N THR A 355 25.84 13.82 -1.72
CA THR A 355 24.58 13.08 -1.50
C THR A 355 23.81 12.89 -2.80
N VAL A 356 23.72 13.95 -3.62
CA VAL A 356 23.04 13.88 -4.93
C VAL A 356 23.71 12.85 -5.84
N LYS A 357 25.04 12.94 -6.01
CA LYS A 357 25.82 11.99 -6.81
C LYS A 357 25.60 10.55 -6.33
N ALA A 358 25.67 10.31 -5.01
CA ALA A 358 25.44 9.00 -4.44
C ALA A 358 24.02 8.46 -4.72
N LEU A 359 22.98 9.30 -4.58
CA LEU A 359 21.60 8.90 -4.91
C LEU A 359 21.44 8.58 -6.40
N CYS A 360 22.06 9.35 -7.29
CA CYS A 360 22.02 9.07 -8.73
C CYS A 360 22.72 7.76 -9.07
N ARG A 361 23.85 7.42 -8.43
CA ARG A 361 24.46 6.09 -8.59
C ARG A 361 23.55 4.95 -8.14
N LEU A 362 22.75 5.13 -7.08
CA LEU A 362 21.74 4.13 -6.71
C LEU A 362 20.62 4.00 -7.76
N VAL A 363 20.23 5.11 -8.41
CA VAL A 363 19.27 5.09 -9.53
C VAL A 363 19.85 4.35 -10.73
N GLU A 364 21.13 4.57 -11.08
CA GLU A 364 21.82 3.82 -12.13
C GLU A 364 21.82 2.32 -11.84
N LEU A 365 22.13 1.92 -10.60
CA LEU A 365 22.07 0.51 -10.18
C LEU A 365 20.65 -0.06 -10.29
N LEU A 366 19.62 0.71 -9.93
CA LEU A 366 18.23 0.32 -10.08
C LEU A 366 17.87 0.06 -11.55
N LYS A 367 18.32 0.94 -12.44
CA LYS A 367 18.15 0.77 -13.90
C LYS A 367 19.00 -0.36 -14.47
N ALA A 368 20.18 -0.64 -13.92
CA ALA A 368 20.98 -1.80 -14.30
C ALA A 368 20.27 -3.12 -13.97
N ILE A 369 19.55 -3.19 -12.84
CA ILE A 369 18.72 -4.35 -12.49
C ILE A 369 17.58 -4.52 -13.52
N GLU A 370 16.84 -3.44 -13.82
CA GLU A 370 15.76 -3.46 -14.82
C GLU A 370 16.28 -3.91 -16.18
N PHE A 371 17.41 -3.35 -16.63
CA PHE A 371 18.05 -3.68 -17.88
C PHE A 371 18.51 -5.15 -17.94
N THR A 372 19.02 -5.71 -16.84
CA THR A 372 19.45 -7.11 -16.79
C THR A 372 18.29 -8.08 -17.04
N PHE A 373 17.13 -7.82 -16.43
CA PHE A 373 15.92 -8.58 -16.73
C PHE A 373 15.46 -8.35 -18.16
N HIS A 374 15.47 -7.10 -18.63
CA HIS A 374 15.07 -6.76 -20.00
C HIS A 374 15.92 -7.50 -21.04
N ARG A 375 17.25 -7.51 -20.87
CA ARG A 375 18.20 -8.14 -21.80
C ARG A 375 17.92 -9.64 -21.97
N ARG A 376 17.40 -10.30 -20.94
CA ARG A 376 17.07 -11.73 -20.93
C ARG A 376 15.57 -12.00 -20.92
N THR A 377 14.72 -11.06 -21.37
CA THR A 377 13.25 -11.13 -21.24
C THR A 377 12.65 -12.45 -21.75
N MET A 378 13.09 -12.96 -22.90
CA MET A 378 12.57 -14.21 -23.47
C MET A 378 12.82 -15.41 -22.55
N MET A 379 14.06 -15.59 -22.09
CA MET A 379 14.43 -16.66 -21.17
C MET A 379 13.77 -16.49 -19.79
N VAL A 380 13.65 -15.24 -19.31
CA VAL A 380 12.95 -14.93 -18.06
C VAL A 380 11.48 -15.33 -18.16
N ALA A 381 10.80 -15.02 -19.26
CA ALA A 381 9.40 -15.37 -19.47
C ALA A 381 9.16 -16.90 -19.49
N GLU A 382 10.03 -17.64 -20.16
CA GLU A 382 10.00 -19.11 -20.16
C GLU A 382 10.26 -19.67 -18.75
N CYS A 383 11.31 -19.19 -18.07
CA CYS A 383 11.64 -19.57 -16.70
C CYS A 383 10.48 -19.31 -15.72
N VAL A 384 9.80 -18.16 -15.83
CA VAL A 384 8.65 -17.81 -14.99
C VAL A 384 7.55 -18.85 -15.11
N SER A 385 7.26 -19.34 -16.32
CA SER A 385 6.25 -20.38 -16.54
C SER A 385 6.62 -21.69 -15.82
N HIS A 386 7.86 -22.16 -15.97
CA HIS A 386 8.33 -23.38 -15.30
C HIS A 386 8.44 -23.24 -13.78
N ILE A 387 8.91 -22.10 -13.28
CA ILE A 387 8.97 -21.81 -11.84
C ILE A 387 7.56 -21.80 -11.26
N THR A 388 6.60 -21.18 -11.95
CA THR A 388 5.19 -21.13 -11.52
C THR A 388 4.63 -22.55 -11.38
N GLN A 389 4.78 -23.40 -12.39
CA GLN A 389 4.38 -24.81 -12.35
C GLN A 389 5.05 -25.59 -11.21
N HIS A 390 6.36 -25.37 -11.01
CA HIS A 390 7.11 -26.02 -9.93
C HIS A 390 6.60 -25.61 -8.54
N LEU A 391 6.35 -24.33 -8.31
CA LEU A 391 5.80 -23.82 -7.06
C LEU A 391 4.36 -24.31 -6.84
N GLN A 392 3.54 -24.35 -7.89
CA GLN A 392 2.20 -24.92 -7.83
C GLN A 392 2.25 -26.40 -7.43
N TYR A 393 3.13 -27.19 -8.02
CA TYR A 393 3.33 -28.60 -7.66
C TYR A 393 3.72 -28.77 -6.18
N GLN A 394 4.63 -27.94 -5.66
CA GLN A 394 5.00 -27.96 -4.24
C GLN A 394 3.80 -27.67 -3.33
N ALA A 395 2.99 -26.64 -3.67
CA ALA A 395 1.79 -26.29 -2.92
C ALA A 395 0.73 -27.40 -2.98
N LEU A 396 0.49 -27.97 -4.16
CA LEU A 396 -0.45 -29.06 -4.40
C LEU A 396 -0.06 -30.31 -3.60
N THR A 397 1.23 -30.63 -3.53
CA THR A 397 1.73 -31.78 -2.75
C THR A 397 1.44 -31.59 -1.26
N ALA A 398 1.65 -30.39 -0.72
CA ALA A 398 1.34 -30.07 0.67
C ALA A 398 -0.17 -30.16 0.95
N ILE A 399 -1.01 -29.65 0.05
CA ILE A 399 -2.48 -29.73 0.15
C ILE A 399 -2.95 -31.18 0.07
N ALA A 400 -2.40 -31.99 -0.85
CA ALA A 400 -2.74 -33.39 -1.00
C ALA A 400 -2.42 -34.21 0.27
N SER A 401 -1.28 -33.92 0.91
CA SER A 401 -0.91 -34.50 2.20
C SER A 401 -1.93 -34.15 3.30
N ALA A 402 -2.32 -32.87 3.38
CA ALA A 402 -3.34 -32.40 4.30
C ALA A 402 -4.70 -33.08 4.06
N LYS A 403 -5.16 -33.16 2.80
CA LYS A 403 -6.40 -33.84 2.41
C LYS A 403 -6.42 -35.30 2.85
N LYS A 404 -5.33 -36.05 2.60
CA LYS A 404 -5.22 -37.46 3.03
C LYS A 404 -5.40 -37.60 4.54
N ARG A 405 -4.83 -36.69 5.34
CA ARG A 405 -5.00 -36.69 6.80
C ARG A 405 -6.45 -36.43 7.23
N VAL A 406 -7.14 -35.48 6.59
CA VAL A 406 -8.56 -35.22 6.86
C VAL A 406 -9.43 -36.43 6.54
N VAL A 407 -9.19 -37.08 5.40
CA VAL A 407 -9.97 -38.25 4.93
C VAL A 407 -9.69 -39.50 5.77
N SER A 408 -8.47 -39.65 6.29
CA SER A 408 -8.08 -40.83 7.09
C SER A 408 -8.82 -40.94 8.43
N ASP A 409 -9.33 -39.82 8.96
CA ASP A 409 -10.04 -39.81 10.23
C ASP A 409 -11.53 -40.11 10.02
N LYS A 410 -11.98 -41.28 10.50
CA LYS A 410 -13.34 -41.81 10.31
C LYS A 410 -14.43 -41.05 11.06
N LYS A 411 -14.11 -40.11 11.96
CA LYS A 411 -15.13 -39.35 12.70
C LYS A 411 -15.74 -38.26 11.79
N TYR A 412 -17.03 -38.37 11.50
CA TYR A 412 -17.74 -37.33 10.76
C TYR A 412 -17.86 -36.06 11.59
N SER A 413 -17.61 -34.90 10.98
CA SER A 413 -18.04 -33.60 11.51
C SER A 413 -18.20 -32.61 10.35
N GLU A 414 -19.22 -31.75 10.43
CA GLU A 414 -19.47 -30.72 9.41
C GLU A 414 -18.25 -29.82 9.19
N ARG A 415 -17.54 -29.46 10.27
CA ARG A 415 -16.32 -28.65 10.19
C ARG A 415 -15.20 -29.34 9.40
N ARG A 416 -15.12 -30.68 9.39
CA ARG A 416 -14.16 -31.42 8.54
C ARG A 416 -14.58 -31.38 7.09
N LEU A 417 -15.87 -31.48 6.81
CA LEU A 417 -16.42 -31.38 5.46
C LEU A 417 -16.11 -29.99 4.87
N ASP A 418 -16.26 -28.92 5.66
CA ASP A 418 -15.90 -27.56 5.25
C ASP A 418 -14.41 -27.43 4.94
N VAL A 419 -13.54 -27.96 5.82
CA VAL A 419 -12.08 -27.93 5.61
C VAL A 419 -11.67 -28.73 4.38
N LEU A 420 -12.22 -29.93 4.20
CA LEU A 420 -11.95 -30.75 3.03
C LEU A 420 -12.39 -30.06 1.74
N SER A 421 -13.59 -29.47 1.74
CA SER A 421 -14.12 -28.71 0.60
C SER A 421 -13.24 -27.50 0.27
N ALA A 422 -12.75 -26.80 1.28
CA ALA A 422 -11.81 -25.69 1.10
C ALA A 422 -10.47 -26.16 0.52
N LEU A 423 -9.92 -27.29 0.99
CA LEU A 423 -8.69 -27.86 0.43
C LEU A 423 -8.88 -28.30 -1.04
N VAL A 424 -10.03 -28.85 -1.39
CA VAL A 424 -10.38 -29.19 -2.79
C VAL A 424 -10.51 -27.93 -3.65
N LEU A 425 -11.13 -26.86 -3.13
CA LEU A 425 -11.21 -25.58 -3.83
C LEU A 425 -9.82 -24.99 -4.08
N ALA A 426 -8.94 -25.01 -3.07
CA ALA A 426 -7.55 -24.55 -3.20
C ALA A 426 -6.78 -25.35 -4.25
N GLU A 427 -6.93 -26.67 -4.27
CA GLU A 427 -6.32 -27.55 -5.26
C GLU A 427 -6.82 -27.26 -6.68
N ASN A 428 -8.13 -27.13 -6.88
CA ASN A 428 -8.72 -26.81 -8.18
C ASN A 428 -8.28 -25.44 -8.70
N ALA A 429 -8.16 -24.45 -7.82
CA ALA A 429 -7.67 -23.13 -8.16
C ALA A 429 -6.18 -23.18 -8.60
N LEU A 430 -5.34 -23.91 -7.85
CA LEU A 430 -3.91 -24.09 -8.13
C LEU A 430 -3.60 -24.94 -9.37
N ASN A 431 -4.48 -25.87 -9.74
CA ASN A 431 -4.32 -26.75 -10.91
C ASN A 431 -4.46 -26.05 -12.28
N GLY A 432 -4.66 -24.73 -12.32
CA GLY A 432 -4.65 -23.98 -13.58
C GLY A 432 -3.69 -22.80 -13.56
N PRO A 433 -3.86 -21.80 -14.44
CA PRO A 433 -2.92 -20.69 -14.55
C PRO A 433 -2.83 -19.90 -13.24
N GLY A 434 -1.64 -19.40 -12.91
CA GLY A 434 -1.39 -18.61 -11.70
C GLY A 434 -1.97 -17.20 -11.73
N THR A 435 -3.18 -16.99 -12.23
CA THR A 435 -3.87 -15.67 -12.29
C THR A 435 -4.13 -15.10 -10.90
N LYS A 436 -4.23 -13.77 -10.77
CA LYS A 436 -4.51 -13.07 -9.50
C LYS A 436 -5.76 -13.61 -8.80
N GLU A 437 -6.82 -13.88 -9.55
CA GLU A 437 -8.11 -14.38 -9.05
C GLU A 437 -7.96 -15.79 -8.46
N ARG A 438 -7.29 -16.71 -9.17
CA ARG A 438 -7.03 -18.07 -8.68
C ARG A 438 -6.13 -18.07 -7.44
N ARG A 439 -5.12 -17.21 -7.39
CA ARG A 439 -4.26 -17.06 -6.20
C ARG A 439 -5.06 -16.51 -5.01
N LEU A 440 -5.96 -15.55 -5.24
CA LEU A 440 -6.88 -15.03 -4.22
C LEU A 440 -7.84 -16.11 -3.71
N ILE A 441 -8.49 -16.85 -4.60
CA ILE A 441 -9.36 -17.98 -4.23
C ILE A 441 -8.58 -19.01 -3.40
N THR A 442 -7.35 -19.33 -3.80
CA THR A 442 -6.48 -20.23 -3.05
C THR A 442 -6.17 -19.69 -1.66
N ALA A 443 -5.86 -18.40 -1.52
CA ALA A 443 -5.58 -17.77 -0.22
C ALA A 443 -6.81 -17.81 0.70
N LEU A 444 -7.99 -17.46 0.17
CA LEU A 444 -9.26 -17.55 0.90
C LEU A 444 -9.58 -18.99 1.31
N ALA A 445 -9.44 -19.93 0.39
CA ALA A 445 -9.66 -21.34 0.65
C ALA A 445 -8.69 -21.90 1.71
N LEU A 446 -7.42 -21.52 1.67
CA LEU A 446 -6.42 -21.92 2.68
C LEU A 446 -6.68 -21.28 4.05
N SER A 447 -7.32 -20.11 4.13
CA SER A 447 -7.74 -19.53 5.42
C SER A 447 -8.70 -20.46 6.19
N ILE A 448 -9.51 -21.25 5.46
CA ILE A 448 -10.37 -22.32 5.99
C ILE A 448 -9.62 -23.65 6.04
N GLY A 449 -8.86 -23.97 5.01
CA GLY A 449 -8.17 -25.26 4.85
C GLY A 449 -7.09 -25.53 5.90
N THR A 450 -6.50 -24.47 6.47
CA THR A 450 -5.44 -24.56 7.49
C THR A 450 -5.96 -24.71 8.91
N GLN A 451 -7.28 -24.80 9.09
CA GLN A 451 -7.91 -25.04 10.38
C GLN A 451 -7.61 -26.45 10.93
N MET A 452 -8.03 -26.71 12.17
CA MET A 452 -7.86 -28.00 12.88
C MET A 452 -6.41 -28.48 13.04
N LYS A 453 -5.39 -27.64 12.77
CA LYS A 453 -3.98 -28.03 12.79
C LYS A 453 -3.69 -29.26 11.90
N ILE A 454 -4.38 -29.36 10.77
CA ILE A 454 -4.19 -30.46 9.80
C ILE A 454 -2.81 -30.39 9.15
N PHE A 455 -2.24 -29.19 9.03
CA PHE A 455 -0.85 -28.99 8.66
C PHE A 455 0.02 -29.02 9.90
N ARG A 456 1.17 -29.69 9.80
CA ARG A 456 2.26 -29.49 10.78
C ARG A 456 2.77 -28.06 10.65
N GLU A 457 3.33 -27.50 11.73
CA GLU A 457 3.81 -26.11 11.71
C GLU A 457 4.85 -25.87 10.62
N ASP A 458 5.82 -26.77 10.46
CA ASP A 458 6.86 -26.68 9.41
C ASP A 458 6.28 -26.78 7.99
N GLU A 459 5.29 -27.66 7.79
CA GLU A 459 4.61 -27.83 6.50
C GLU A 459 3.80 -26.58 6.15
N LEU A 460 3.12 -25.98 7.13
CA LEU A 460 2.36 -24.75 6.95
C LEU A 460 3.27 -23.58 6.61
N LEU A 461 4.40 -23.44 7.31
CA LEU A 461 5.39 -22.41 7.01
C LEU A 461 5.98 -22.58 5.60
N SER A 462 6.25 -23.82 5.20
CA SER A 462 6.72 -24.14 3.85
C SER A 462 5.67 -23.78 2.79
N LEU A 463 4.41 -24.17 2.99
CA LEU A 463 3.30 -23.83 2.08
C LEU A 463 3.13 -22.31 1.96
N GLN A 464 3.14 -21.58 3.07
CA GLN A 464 3.07 -20.12 3.07
C GLN A 464 4.22 -19.48 2.29
N LEU A 465 5.44 -20.02 2.42
CA LEU A 465 6.60 -19.55 1.65
C LEU A 465 6.42 -19.80 0.15
N VAL A 466 5.94 -20.99 -0.23
CA VAL A 466 5.68 -21.35 -1.62
C VAL A 466 4.61 -20.43 -2.22
N MET A 467 3.49 -20.20 -1.52
CA MET A 467 2.43 -19.31 -1.97
C MET A 467 2.93 -17.87 -2.18
N LYS A 468 3.82 -17.37 -1.31
CA LYS A 468 4.44 -16.05 -1.49
C LYS A 468 5.38 -15.98 -2.68
N LYS A 469 6.20 -17.00 -2.89
CA LYS A 469 7.07 -17.08 -4.08
C LYS A 469 6.21 -17.12 -5.34
N LEU A 470 5.12 -17.88 -5.33
CA LEU A 470 4.19 -17.99 -6.45
C LEU A 470 3.58 -16.62 -6.79
N ASP A 471 3.12 -15.87 -5.80
CA ASP A 471 2.59 -14.51 -5.99
C ASP A 471 3.64 -13.53 -6.54
N LEU A 472 4.86 -13.59 -6.02
CA LEU A 472 5.95 -12.73 -6.46
C LEU A 472 6.38 -13.02 -7.91
N ILE A 473 6.51 -14.29 -8.26
CA ILE A 473 6.97 -14.73 -9.59
C ILE A 473 5.88 -14.56 -10.65
N SER A 474 4.63 -14.83 -10.32
CA SER A 474 3.51 -14.70 -11.27
C SER A 474 3.34 -13.25 -11.76
N ASP A 475 3.67 -12.27 -10.91
CA ASP A 475 3.57 -10.84 -11.23
C ASP A 475 4.98 -10.20 -11.40
N LEU A 476 6.01 -10.99 -11.72
CA LEU A 476 7.42 -10.56 -11.76
C LEU A 476 7.62 -9.28 -12.56
N ARG A 477 7.07 -9.23 -13.78
CA ARG A 477 7.24 -8.10 -14.70
C ARG A 477 6.61 -6.82 -14.17
N GLU A 478 5.36 -6.89 -13.72
CA GLU A 478 4.63 -5.74 -13.17
C GLU A 478 5.35 -5.17 -11.94
N ARG A 479 5.80 -6.05 -11.05
CA ARG A 479 6.52 -5.66 -9.83
C ARG A 479 7.88 -5.06 -10.15
N LEU A 480 8.65 -5.66 -11.05
CA LEU A 480 9.94 -5.12 -11.47
C LEU A 480 9.77 -3.72 -12.06
N HIS A 481 8.80 -3.54 -12.96
CA HIS A 481 8.52 -2.26 -13.58
C HIS A 481 8.14 -1.20 -12.53
N SER A 482 7.24 -1.51 -11.62
CA SER A 482 6.82 -0.59 -10.55
C SER A 482 7.97 -0.20 -9.60
N LEU A 483 8.86 -1.14 -9.27
CA LEU A 483 9.99 -0.89 -8.37
C LEU A 483 11.11 -0.09 -9.02
N CYS A 484 11.37 -0.34 -10.30
CA CYS A 484 12.38 0.34 -11.09
C CYS A 484 11.87 1.62 -11.74
N ASP A 485 10.60 1.98 -11.53
CA ASP A 485 10.04 3.24 -12.02
C ASP A 485 10.73 4.44 -11.35
N CYS A 486 11.36 5.27 -12.17
CA CYS A 486 12.07 6.48 -11.77
C CYS A 486 11.29 7.76 -12.09
N SER A 487 10.01 7.65 -12.46
CA SER A 487 9.12 8.81 -12.72
C SER A 487 9.08 9.80 -11.56
N PHE A 488 9.31 9.33 -10.32
CA PHE A 488 9.38 10.18 -9.12
C PHE A 488 10.49 11.26 -9.20
N LEU A 489 11.53 11.06 -10.03
CA LEU A 489 12.59 12.06 -10.22
C LEU A 489 12.07 13.36 -10.84
N TYR A 490 10.90 13.34 -11.49
CA TYR A 490 10.23 14.56 -11.95
C TYR A 490 10.09 15.60 -10.82
N TRP A 491 9.72 15.15 -9.62
CA TRP A 491 9.54 15.98 -8.43
C TRP A 491 10.86 16.42 -7.79
N HIS A 492 11.98 15.84 -8.25
CA HIS A 492 13.34 16.12 -7.80
C HIS A 492 14.21 16.64 -8.95
N ARG A 493 13.60 17.23 -9.99
CA ARG A 493 14.30 17.67 -11.22
C ARG A 493 15.51 18.58 -11.00
N SER A 494 15.59 19.27 -9.85
CA SER A 494 16.75 20.06 -9.43
C SER A 494 18.04 19.25 -9.27
N VAL A 495 17.97 17.92 -9.12
CA VAL A 495 19.16 17.06 -9.02
C VAL A 495 19.77 16.72 -10.38
N ILE A 496 19.01 16.87 -11.47
CA ILE A 496 19.41 16.43 -12.82
C ILE A 496 20.64 17.18 -13.32
N PRO A 497 20.75 18.54 -13.21
CA PRO A 497 21.96 19.24 -13.65
C PRO A 497 23.22 18.74 -12.94
N ILE A 498 23.18 18.56 -11.61
CA ILE A 498 24.31 18.08 -10.81
C ILE A 498 24.75 16.66 -11.25
N TYR A 499 23.78 15.84 -11.67
CA TYR A 499 24.06 14.51 -12.19
C TYR A 499 24.72 14.56 -13.57
N LEU A 500 24.20 15.38 -14.48
CA LEU A 500 24.77 15.52 -15.83
C LEU A 500 26.19 16.06 -15.77
N ASP A 501 26.45 17.05 -14.91
CA ASP A 501 27.81 17.53 -14.66
C ASP A 501 28.73 16.37 -14.22
N ASP A 502 28.30 15.50 -13.29
CA ASP A 502 29.12 14.35 -12.84
C ASP A 502 29.38 13.27 -13.91
N VAL A 503 28.52 13.17 -14.92
CA VAL A 503 28.63 12.15 -15.97
C VAL A 503 29.45 12.64 -17.16
N PHE A 504 29.40 13.94 -17.45
CA PHE A 504 30.02 14.55 -18.61
C PHE A 504 31.28 15.37 -18.31
N ASP A 505 31.55 15.70 -17.04
CA ASP A 505 32.88 16.11 -16.55
C ASP A 505 33.79 14.88 -16.34
#